data_AF-A0A6I1E2W7-F1
#
_entry.id   AF-A0A6I1E2W7-F1
#
_cell.length_a   1.000
_cell.length_b   1.000
_cell.length_c   1.000
_cell.angle_alpha   90.00
_cell.angle_beta   90.00
_cell.angle_gamma   90.00
#
_symmetry.space_group_name_H-M   'P 1'
#
loop_
_entity.id
_entity.type
_entity.pdbx_description
1 polymer ?
#
loop_
_entity_poly.entity_id
_entity_poly.type
_entity_poly.pdbx_seq_one_letter_code
_entity_poly.pdbx_strand_id
1 'polypeptide(L)'
;MTYRLPSLNGLRAFEASARHLSFKRAASELCVTAGAISQQVKALEATMGVQLFQRLPRGLVLTEQGEAYLSPISDAFRLISRATDEASSILKSRTFRLGIATSLGPEFRTAISKLRDEKTNGPIAVITEASDPTMLLDGGIDALLRQPLARHPELHLEQMAFRMPDGSTKEVTLAMLPAVSGCREHQLLQNAMMRRSQETSDLEN
;
A
#
# COMPACT_ATOMS: atom_id res chain seq x y z
N MET A 1 9.14 31.28 -9.33
CA MET A 1 9.47 30.27 -8.30
C MET A 1 10.29 29.16 -8.95
N THR A 2 11.61 29.20 -8.83
CA THR A 2 12.51 28.16 -9.36
C THR A 2 12.74 27.13 -8.27
N TYR A 3 11.91 26.10 -8.21
CA TYR A 3 12.16 24.95 -7.35
C TYR A 3 13.46 24.27 -7.81
N ARG A 4 14.47 24.17 -6.94
CA ARG A 4 15.64 23.32 -7.20
C ARG A 4 15.27 21.88 -6.89
N LEU A 5 14.65 21.21 -7.86
CA LEU A 5 14.30 19.81 -7.75
C LEU A 5 15.36 18.96 -8.46
N PRO A 6 15.89 17.91 -7.83
CA PRO A 6 16.66 16.91 -8.55
C PRO A 6 15.73 16.11 -9.48
N SER A 7 16.32 15.25 -10.32
CA SER A 7 15.52 14.45 -11.26
C SER A 7 14.51 13.56 -10.53
N LEU A 8 13.26 13.55 -11.00
CA LEU A 8 12.19 12.74 -10.41
C LEU A 8 12.51 11.24 -10.49
N ASN A 9 13.19 10.80 -11.55
CA ASN A 9 13.66 9.42 -11.69
C ASN A 9 14.73 9.08 -10.64
N GLY A 10 15.67 9.98 -10.36
CA GLY A 10 16.65 9.81 -9.28
C GLY A 10 15.96 9.68 -7.92
N LEU A 11 14.97 10.53 -7.64
CA LEU A 11 14.18 10.46 -6.42
C LEU A 11 13.40 9.15 -6.29
N ARG A 12 12.75 8.69 -7.38
CA ARG A 12 12.03 7.40 -7.40
C ARG A 12 12.96 6.22 -7.17
N ALA A 13 14.12 6.22 -7.82
CA ALA A 13 15.12 5.17 -7.63
C ALA A 13 15.66 5.14 -6.21
N PHE A 14 15.92 6.31 -5.62
CA PHE A 14 16.36 6.43 -4.23
C PHE A 14 15.28 5.90 -3.26
N GLU A 15 14.04 6.39 -3.34
CA GLU A 15 12.94 5.99 -2.43
C GLU A 15 12.74 4.47 -2.46
N ALA A 16 12.64 3.88 -3.65
CA ALA A 16 12.46 2.43 -3.78
C ALA A 16 13.66 1.64 -3.24
N SER A 17 14.88 2.11 -3.49
CA SER A 17 16.10 1.47 -3.00
C SER A 17 16.24 1.54 -1.49
N ALA A 18 15.82 2.66 -0.90
CA ALA A 18 15.84 2.92 0.53
C ALA A 18 14.83 2.03 1.28
N ARG A 19 13.61 1.92 0.76
CA ARG A 19 12.55 1.06 1.31
C ARG A 19 12.90 -0.43 1.26
N HIS A 20 13.58 -0.88 0.20
CA HIS A 20 13.99 -2.27 0.04
C HIS A 20 15.36 -2.61 0.60
N LEU A 21 16.17 -1.60 0.92
CA LEU A 21 17.60 -1.73 1.21
C LEU A 21 18.32 -2.59 0.15
N SER A 22 17.90 -2.46 -1.12
CA SER A 22 18.38 -3.30 -2.22
C SER A 22 18.08 -2.70 -3.58
N PHE A 23 19.14 -2.44 -4.36
CA PHE A 23 18.99 -2.01 -5.76
C PHE A 23 18.35 -3.06 -6.65
N LYS A 24 18.52 -4.36 -6.35
CA LYS A 24 17.92 -5.44 -7.14
C LYS A 24 16.41 -5.50 -6.95
N ARG A 25 15.93 -5.36 -5.71
CA ARG A 25 14.50 -5.36 -5.41
C ARG A 25 13.83 -4.08 -5.93
N ALA A 26 14.46 -2.92 -5.75
CA ALA A 26 13.97 -1.67 -6.30
C ALA A 26 13.88 -1.70 -7.84
N ALA A 27 14.86 -2.30 -8.51
CA ALA A 27 14.83 -2.50 -9.95
C ALA A 27 13.66 -3.38 -10.40
N SER A 28 13.37 -4.46 -9.65
CA SER A 28 12.21 -5.32 -9.91
C SER A 28 10.89 -4.57 -9.76
N GLU A 29 10.77 -3.72 -8.75
CA GLU A 29 9.56 -2.91 -8.52
C GLU A 29 9.34 -1.88 -9.63
N LEU A 30 10.42 -1.20 -10.02
CA LEU A 30 10.35 -0.12 -11.01
C LEU A 30 10.44 -0.62 -12.46
N CYS A 31 10.45 -1.94 -12.67
CA CYS A 31 10.54 -2.60 -13.98
C CYS A 31 11.75 -2.12 -14.81
N VAL A 32 12.91 -1.97 -14.17
CA VAL A 32 14.17 -1.55 -14.82
C VAL A 32 15.33 -2.45 -14.38
N THR A 33 16.53 -2.20 -14.90
CA THR A 33 17.73 -2.95 -14.48
C THR A 33 18.33 -2.39 -13.20
N ALA A 34 18.98 -3.25 -12.39
CA ALA A 34 19.71 -2.82 -11.19
C ALA A 34 20.85 -1.83 -11.51
N GLY A 35 21.44 -1.93 -12.71
CA GLY A 35 22.41 -0.97 -13.21
C GLY A 35 21.81 0.43 -13.39
N ALA A 36 20.60 0.51 -13.98
CA ALA A 36 19.88 1.77 -14.16
C ALA A 36 19.53 2.43 -12.82
N ILE A 37 19.03 1.66 -11.83
CA ILE A 37 18.77 2.15 -10.48
C ILE A 37 20.04 2.71 -9.84
N SER A 38 21.13 1.94 -9.86
CA SER A 38 22.42 2.35 -9.29
C SER A 38 22.93 3.63 -9.95
N GLN A 39 22.77 3.80 -11.26
CA GLN A 39 23.17 5.01 -11.98
C GLN A 39 22.29 6.21 -11.61
N GLN A 40 20.97 6.03 -11.51
CA GLN A 40 20.03 7.09 -11.14
C GLN A 40 20.28 7.60 -9.71
N VAL A 41 20.55 6.68 -8.77
CA VAL A 41 20.92 7.02 -7.39
C VAL A 41 22.26 7.76 -7.34
N LYS A 42 23.29 7.25 -8.05
CA LYS A 42 24.59 7.93 -8.12
C LYS A 42 24.48 9.36 -8.68
N ALA A 43 23.66 9.55 -9.73
CA ALA A 43 23.45 10.86 -10.32
C ALA A 43 22.72 11.82 -9.37
N LEU A 44 21.76 11.30 -8.59
CA LEU A 44 21.09 12.06 -7.53
C LEU A 44 22.09 12.49 -6.44
N GLU A 45 22.87 11.55 -5.92
CA GLU A 45 23.91 11.81 -4.90
C GLU A 45 24.93 12.85 -5.39
N ALA A 46 25.38 12.73 -6.65
CA ALA A 46 26.28 13.70 -7.27
C ALA A 46 25.65 15.10 -7.40
N THR A 47 24.37 15.18 -7.75
CA THR A 47 23.63 16.46 -7.86
C THR A 47 23.47 17.13 -6.49
N MET A 48 23.25 16.33 -5.45
CA MET A 48 23.09 16.83 -4.08
C MET A 48 24.42 17.07 -3.36
N GLY A 49 25.52 16.49 -3.84
CA GLY A 49 26.82 16.54 -3.18
C GLY A 49 26.90 15.72 -1.89
N VAL A 50 25.98 14.76 -1.68
CA VAL A 50 25.92 13.92 -0.48
C VAL A 50 25.73 12.46 -0.85
N GLN A 51 26.28 11.56 -0.05
CA GLN A 51 26.01 10.12 -0.15
C GLN A 51 24.74 9.81 0.65
N LEU A 52 23.78 9.14 0.02
CA LEU A 52 22.53 8.72 0.63
C LEU A 52 22.58 7.25 1.05
N PHE A 53 23.47 6.46 0.41
CA PHE A 53 23.69 5.06 0.75
C PHE A 53 25.14 4.75 1.08
N GLN A 54 25.32 3.80 1.98
CA GLN A 54 26.58 3.09 2.16
C GLN A 54 26.44 1.67 1.61
N ARG A 55 27.39 1.30 0.74
CA ARG A 55 27.44 -0.02 0.10
C ARG A 55 28.20 -0.98 0.99
N LEU A 56 27.56 -2.07 1.39
CA LEU A 56 28.17 -3.13 2.18
C LEU A 56 28.42 -4.37 1.30
N PRO A 57 29.35 -5.27 1.68
CA PRO A 57 29.62 -6.50 0.95
C PRO A 57 28.37 -7.38 0.72
N ARG A 58 27.37 -7.28 1.60
CA ARG A 58 26.10 -8.03 1.51
C ARG A 58 24.86 -7.17 1.72
N GLY A 59 24.86 -5.94 1.25
CA GLY A 59 23.65 -5.12 1.35
C GLY A 59 23.84 -3.65 1.04
N LEU A 60 22.77 -2.92 1.28
CA LEU A 60 22.70 -1.48 1.16
C LEU A 60 22.13 -0.95 2.47
N VAL A 61 22.76 0.07 3.04
CA VAL A 61 22.25 0.78 4.22
C VAL A 61 22.19 2.27 3.92
N LEU A 62 21.27 2.97 4.56
CA LEU A 62 21.15 4.43 4.42
C LEU A 62 22.25 5.10 5.25
N THR A 63 22.73 6.24 4.77
CA THR A 63 23.48 7.18 5.61
C THR A 63 22.50 7.97 6.49
N GLU A 64 23.00 8.69 7.48
CA GLU A 64 22.17 9.62 8.26
C GLU A 64 21.42 10.62 7.37
N GLN A 65 22.09 11.13 6.33
CA GLN A 65 21.47 12.00 5.33
C GLN A 65 20.41 11.25 4.51
N GLY A 66 20.65 9.99 4.16
CA GLY A 66 19.69 9.13 3.47
C GLY A 66 18.43 8.89 4.30
N GLU A 67 18.56 8.59 5.59
CA GLU A 67 17.44 8.39 6.50
C GLU A 67 16.60 9.67 6.65
N ALA A 68 17.26 10.80 6.90
CA ALA A 68 16.60 12.10 7.01
C ALA A 68 15.90 12.51 5.71
N TYR A 69 16.44 12.09 4.55
CA TYR A 69 15.88 12.42 3.24
C TYR A 69 14.71 11.52 2.82
N LEU A 70 14.68 10.27 3.28
CA LEU A 70 13.66 9.29 2.86
C LEU A 70 12.24 9.69 3.25
N SER A 71 12.05 10.12 4.50
CA SER A 71 10.72 10.47 5.03
C SER A 71 10.04 11.59 4.23
N PRO A 72 10.64 12.78 4.07
CA PRO A 72 10.01 13.87 3.32
C PRO A 72 9.82 13.56 1.83
N ILE A 73 10.72 12.77 1.21
CA ILE A 73 10.56 12.36 -0.19
C ILE A 73 9.40 11.38 -0.36
N SER A 74 9.25 10.43 0.56
CA SER A 74 8.10 9.51 0.58
C SER A 74 6.78 10.28 0.73
N ASP A 75 6.73 11.28 1.60
CA ASP A 75 5.56 12.14 1.77
C ASP A 75 5.24 12.97 0.53
N ALA A 76 6.26 13.52 -0.12
CA ALA A 76 6.09 14.26 -1.36
C ALA A 76 5.52 13.37 -2.47
N PHE A 77 6.00 12.13 -2.62
CA PHE A 77 5.43 11.18 -3.59
C PHE A 77 3.98 10.81 -3.26
N ARG A 78 3.64 10.62 -1.98
CA ARG A 78 2.26 10.42 -1.55
C ARG A 78 1.37 11.61 -1.90
N LEU A 79 1.85 12.83 -1.70
CA LEU A 79 1.12 14.05 -2.03
C LEU A 79 0.90 14.19 -3.54
N ILE A 80 1.94 13.95 -4.35
CA ILE A 80 1.84 13.97 -5.82
C ILE A 80 0.84 12.93 -6.30
N SER A 81 0.88 11.72 -5.73
CA SER A 81 -0.07 10.65 -6.04
C SER A 81 -1.51 11.10 -5.76
N ARG A 82 -1.80 11.62 -4.55
CA ARG A 82 -3.13 12.13 -4.19
C ARG A 82 -3.60 13.27 -5.10
N ALA A 83 -2.73 14.23 -5.39
CA ALA A 83 -3.06 15.35 -6.28
C ALA A 83 -3.36 14.87 -7.72
N THR A 84 -2.63 13.86 -8.19
CA THR A 84 -2.84 13.25 -9.51
C THR A 84 -4.18 12.51 -9.57
N ASP A 85 -4.52 11.77 -8.52
CA ASP A 85 -5.83 11.11 -8.39
C ASP A 85 -6.97 12.14 -8.36
N GLU A 86 -6.79 13.27 -7.67
CA GLU A 86 -7.80 14.32 -7.58
C GLU A 86 -8.02 15.02 -8.92
N ALA A 87 -6.93 15.27 -9.65
CA ALA A 87 -6.94 15.94 -10.95
C ALA A 87 -7.45 15.05 -12.09
N SER A 88 -7.21 13.74 -12.04
CA SER A 88 -7.58 12.83 -13.13
C SER A 88 -8.86 12.06 -12.81
N SER A 89 -9.98 12.49 -13.39
CA SER A 89 -11.26 11.75 -13.34
C SER A 89 -11.20 10.39 -14.03
N ILE A 90 -10.26 10.19 -14.96
CA ILE A 90 -9.99 8.92 -15.65
C ILE A 90 -9.26 7.93 -14.72
N LEU A 91 -8.40 8.41 -13.81
CA LEU A 91 -7.78 7.58 -12.79
C LEU A 91 -8.71 7.31 -11.59
N LYS A 92 -9.68 8.20 -11.32
CA LYS A 92 -10.74 7.99 -10.31
C LYS A 92 -11.64 6.78 -10.57
N SER A 93 -11.63 6.19 -11.78
CA SER A 93 -12.65 5.21 -12.18
C SER A 93 -12.26 3.75 -12.01
N ARG A 94 -11.06 3.42 -11.47
CA ARG A 94 -10.79 2.02 -11.16
C ARG A 94 -11.39 1.68 -9.81
N THR A 95 -12.62 1.19 -9.86
CA THR A 95 -13.33 0.67 -8.71
C THR A 95 -12.50 -0.42 -8.03
N PHE A 96 -12.09 -0.20 -6.78
CA PHE A 96 -11.33 -1.18 -6.01
C PHE A 96 -12.25 -2.32 -5.60
N ARG A 97 -12.04 -3.50 -6.15
CA ARG A 97 -12.88 -4.68 -5.96
C ARG A 97 -12.40 -5.46 -4.77
N LEU A 98 -13.14 -5.37 -3.68
CA LEU A 98 -12.90 -6.11 -2.45
C LEU A 98 -13.76 -7.38 -2.45
N GLY A 99 -13.12 -8.53 -2.62
CA GLY A 99 -13.74 -9.83 -2.41
C GLY A 99 -13.96 -10.10 -0.92
N ILE A 100 -15.09 -10.70 -0.55
CA ILE A 100 -15.31 -11.25 0.79
C ILE A 100 -15.57 -12.75 0.65
N ALA A 101 -14.73 -13.55 1.32
CA ALA A 101 -14.88 -15.00 1.36
C ALA A 101 -16.14 -15.42 2.12
N THR A 102 -16.81 -16.45 1.60
CA THR A 102 -18.04 -16.99 2.21
C THR A 102 -17.80 -17.51 3.63
N SER A 103 -16.56 -17.88 3.97
CA SER A 103 -16.17 -18.33 5.31
C SER A 103 -16.31 -17.27 6.42
N LEU A 104 -16.44 -15.99 6.06
CA LEU A 104 -16.64 -14.91 7.04
C LEU A 104 -18.09 -14.73 7.50
N GLY A 105 -19.04 -15.35 6.80
CA GLY A 105 -20.47 -15.29 7.11
C GLY A 105 -21.19 -14.04 6.57
N PRO A 106 -22.52 -14.10 6.40
CA PRO A 106 -23.34 -12.99 5.87
C PRO A 106 -23.39 -11.75 6.77
N GLU A 107 -23.18 -11.92 8.08
CA GLU A 107 -23.09 -10.84 9.06
C GLU A 107 -21.90 -9.91 8.77
N PHE A 108 -20.76 -10.49 8.37
CA PHE A 108 -19.54 -9.74 8.05
C PHE A 108 -19.71 -8.93 6.76
N ARG A 109 -20.35 -9.53 5.76
CA ARG A 109 -20.73 -8.85 4.51
C ARG A 109 -21.54 -7.59 4.79
N THR A 110 -22.53 -7.69 5.68
CA THR A 110 -23.40 -6.57 6.05
C THR A 110 -22.64 -5.49 6.82
N ALA A 111 -21.68 -5.89 7.66
CA ALA A 111 -20.84 -4.95 8.40
C ALA A 111 -19.93 -4.12 7.47
N ILE A 112 -19.38 -4.74 6.41
CA ILE A 112 -18.52 -4.09 5.41
C ILE A 112 -19.33 -3.25 4.41
N SER A 113 -20.52 -3.70 3.99
CA SER A 113 -21.36 -2.93 3.07
C SER A 113 -21.82 -1.59 3.69
N LYS A 114 -22.05 -1.55 5.01
CA LYS A 114 -22.33 -0.30 5.75
C LYS A 114 -21.11 0.62 5.83
N LEU A 115 -19.90 0.07 5.91
CA LEU A 115 -18.65 0.83 5.90
C LEU A 115 -18.45 1.61 4.59
N ARG A 116 -18.94 1.06 3.48
CA ARG A 116 -18.95 1.71 2.16
C ARG A 116 -19.81 2.97 2.16
N ASP A 117 -20.99 2.93 2.77
CA ASP A 117 -21.94 4.06 2.80
C ASP A 117 -21.47 5.20 3.72
N GLU A 118 -20.79 4.89 4.82
CA GLU A 118 -20.66 5.88 5.90
C GLU A 118 -19.46 6.81 5.81
N LYS A 119 -18.37 6.51 5.09
CA LYS A 119 -17.21 7.44 5.00
C LYS A 119 -16.07 7.05 4.04
N THR A 120 -16.27 6.10 3.14
CA THR A 120 -15.20 5.73 2.19
C THR A 120 -15.38 6.55 0.91
N ASN A 121 -14.74 7.72 0.83
CA ASN A 121 -14.86 8.67 -0.29
C ASN A 121 -14.15 8.18 -1.59
N GLY A 122 -14.23 6.88 -1.89
CA GLY A 122 -13.63 6.22 -3.05
C GLY A 122 -14.48 5.02 -3.52
N PRO A 123 -14.40 4.63 -4.81
CA PRO A 123 -15.25 3.59 -5.38
C PRO A 123 -14.77 2.19 -4.97
N ILE A 124 -15.04 1.74 -3.74
CA ILE A 124 -14.82 0.33 -3.36
C ILE A 124 -16.06 -0.49 -3.74
N ALA A 125 -15.94 -1.37 -4.73
CA ALA A 125 -16.97 -2.38 -5.02
C ALA A 125 -16.70 -3.63 -4.20
N VAL A 126 -17.65 -3.98 -3.34
CA VAL A 126 -17.60 -5.23 -2.61
C VAL A 126 -18.15 -6.34 -3.52
N ILE A 127 -17.29 -7.27 -3.93
CA ILE A 127 -17.69 -8.46 -4.68
C ILE A 127 -17.94 -9.56 -3.64
N THR A 128 -19.17 -10.04 -3.61
CA THR A 128 -19.61 -11.08 -2.67
C THR A 128 -19.64 -12.40 -3.42
N GLU A 129 -19.09 -13.45 -2.78
CA GLU A 129 -18.79 -14.80 -3.33
C GLU A 129 -17.35 -15.03 -3.83
N ALA A 130 -16.38 -14.27 -3.35
CA ALA A 130 -14.97 -14.54 -3.63
C ALA A 130 -14.36 -15.47 -2.58
N SER A 131 -14.49 -16.79 -2.73
CA SER A 131 -13.86 -17.76 -1.82
C SER A 131 -12.54 -18.32 -2.34
N ASP A 132 -12.26 -18.12 -3.64
CA ASP A 132 -11.07 -18.62 -4.31
C ASP A 132 -10.01 -17.50 -4.50
N PRO A 133 -8.80 -17.67 -3.94
CA PRO A 133 -7.67 -16.78 -4.19
C PRO A 133 -7.27 -16.61 -5.66
N THR A 134 -7.63 -17.54 -6.56
CA THR A 134 -7.36 -17.38 -8.01
C THR A 134 -8.00 -16.11 -8.56
N MET A 135 -9.10 -15.62 -8.00
CA MET A 135 -9.71 -14.35 -8.41
C MET A 135 -8.79 -13.14 -8.19
N LEU A 136 -7.81 -13.21 -7.28
CA LEU A 136 -6.76 -12.20 -7.15
C LEU A 136 -5.74 -12.29 -8.29
N LEU A 137 -5.38 -13.52 -8.69
CA LEU A 137 -4.39 -13.79 -9.73
C LEU A 137 -4.94 -13.46 -11.12
N ASP A 138 -6.20 -13.80 -11.38
CA ASP A 138 -6.91 -13.51 -12.63
C ASP A 138 -7.41 -12.06 -12.69
N GLY A 139 -7.18 -11.28 -11.63
CA GLY A 139 -7.57 -9.87 -11.55
C GLY A 139 -9.07 -9.65 -11.53
N GLY A 140 -9.86 -10.62 -11.04
CA GLY A 140 -11.29 -10.49 -10.76
C GLY A 140 -11.62 -9.65 -9.51
N ILE A 141 -10.67 -9.59 -8.56
CA ILE A 141 -10.70 -8.75 -7.37
C ILE A 141 -9.31 -8.14 -7.12
N ASP A 142 -9.26 -7.00 -6.44
CA ASP A 142 -8.02 -6.30 -6.12
C ASP A 142 -7.52 -6.65 -4.71
N ALA A 143 -8.44 -7.02 -3.81
CA ALA A 143 -8.14 -7.60 -2.50
C ALA A 143 -9.22 -8.60 -2.07
N LEU A 144 -8.87 -9.53 -1.18
CA LEU A 144 -9.74 -10.58 -0.65
C LEU A 144 -9.70 -10.57 0.89
N LEU A 145 -10.85 -10.37 1.52
CA LEU A 145 -11.04 -10.61 2.95
C LEU A 145 -11.45 -12.05 3.20
N ARG A 146 -10.75 -12.72 4.11
CA ARG A 146 -10.99 -14.11 4.45
C ARG A 146 -10.55 -14.43 5.88
N GLN A 147 -10.90 -15.62 6.35
CA GLN A 147 -10.33 -16.16 7.58
C GLN A 147 -8.80 -16.35 7.45
N PRO A 148 -8.06 -16.32 8.57
CA PRO A 148 -6.64 -16.65 8.57
C PRO A 148 -6.37 -18.04 7.97
N LEU A 149 -5.39 -18.13 7.06
CA LEU A 149 -4.91 -19.39 6.49
C LEU A 149 -3.38 -19.37 6.41
N ALA A 150 -2.79 -20.52 6.09
CA ALA A 150 -1.41 -20.67 5.67
C ALA A 150 -0.97 -19.60 4.65
N ARG A 151 0.29 -19.15 4.80
CA ARG A 151 0.89 -18.12 3.97
C ARG A 151 0.92 -18.56 2.50
N HIS A 152 0.56 -17.65 1.61
CA HIS A 152 0.70 -17.84 0.17
C HIS A 152 1.92 -17.03 -0.31
N PRO A 153 2.90 -17.64 -1.01
CA PRO A 153 4.15 -16.97 -1.36
C PRO A 153 3.98 -15.79 -2.34
N GLU A 154 2.90 -15.81 -3.13
CA GLU A 154 2.62 -14.81 -4.16
C GLU A 154 1.69 -13.68 -3.70
N LEU A 155 1.13 -13.79 -2.49
CA LEU A 155 0.18 -12.82 -1.94
C LEU A 155 0.78 -12.08 -0.76
N HIS A 156 0.53 -10.78 -0.71
CA HIS A 156 0.70 -10.00 0.51
C HIS A 156 -0.49 -10.29 1.43
N LEU A 157 -0.19 -10.77 2.64
CA LEU A 157 -1.20 -11.13 3.64
C LEU A 157 -1.03 -10.23 4.86
N GLU A 158 -2.13 -9.59 5.23
CA GLU A 158 -2.18 -8.72 6.39
C GLU A 158 -3.29 -9.18 7.34
N GLN A 159 -2.91 -9.49 8.58
CA GLN A 159 -3.86 -9.89 9.61
C GLN A 159 -4.37 -8.67 10.37
N MET A 160 -5.67 -8.61 10.59
CA MET A 160 -6.33 -7.52 11.29
C MET A 160 -7.52 -8.04 12.10
N ALA A 161 -7.77 -7.39 13.22
CA ALA A 161 -8.95 -7.63 14.06
C ALA A 161 -10.08 -6.72 13.61
N PHE A 162 -11.22 -7.29 13.23
CA PHE A 162 -12.40 -6.53 12.85
C PHE A 162 -13.47 -6.66 13.93
N ARG A 163 -13.86 -5.52 14.52
CA ARG A 163 -14.99 -5.47 15.46
C ARG A 163 -16.31 -5.42 14.68
N MET A 164 -17.13 -6.42 14.93
CA MET A 164 -18.45 -6.61 14.36
C MET A 164 -19.48 -5.68 15.03
N PRO A 165 -20.63 -5.40 14.37
CA PRO A 165 -21.69 -4.57 14.94
C PRO A 165 -22.31 -5.13 16.22
N ASP A 166 -22.20 -6.44 16.45
CA ASP A 166 -22.66 -7.12 17.67
C ASP A 166 -21.64 -7.03 18.82
N GLY A 167 -20.54 -6.30 18.65
CA GLY A 167 -19.46 -6.15 19.61
C GLY A 167 -18.41 -7.26 19.57
N SER A 168 -18.64 -8.35 18.83
CA SER A 168 -17.67 -9.43 18.69
C SER A 168 -16.46 -9.01 17.86
N THR A 169 -15.28 -9.55 18.14
CA THR A 169 -14.09 -9.33 17.31
C THR A 169 -13.80 -10.56 16.49
N LYS A 170 -13.71 -10.41 15.17
CA LYS A 170 -13.27 -11.46 14.25
C LYS A 170 -11.89 -11.15 13.70
N GLU A 171 -10.98 -12.11 13.78
CA GLU A 171 -9.72 -12.03 13.06
C GLU A 171 -9.95 -12.30 11.58
N VAL A 172 -9.46 -11.39 10.75
CA VAL A 172 -9.53 -11.49 9.30
C VAL A 172 -8.16 -11.28 8.70
N THR A 173 -7.95 -11.87 7.54
CA THR A 173 -6.76 -11.65 6.72
C THR A 173 -7.19 -10.96 5.44
N LEU A 174 -6.57 -9.81 5.17
CA LEU A 174 -6.63 -9.15 3.88
C LEU A 174 -5.51 -9.71 3.00
N ALA A 175 -5.90 -10.41 1.94
CA ALA A 175 -5.00 -10.96 0.95
C ALA A 175 -5.04 -10.10 -0.32
N MET A 176 -3.89 -9.77 -0.87
CA MET A 176 -3.77 -8.91 -2.04
C MET A 176 -2.49 -9.19 -2.81
N LEU A 177 -2.43 -8.78 -4.07
CA LEU A 177 -1.16 -8.80 -4.80
C LEU A 177 -0.20 -7.77 -4.19
N PRO A 178 1.13 -8.05 -4.14
CA PRO A 178 2.10 -7.12 -3.60
C PRO A 178 2.07 -5.73 -4.25
N ALA A 179 1.73 -5.65 -5.54
CA ALA A 179 1.60 -4.41 -6.29
C ALA A 179 0.42 -3.51 -5.84
N VAL A 180 -0.55 -4.09 -5.14
CA VAL A 180 -1.74 -3.39 -4.61
C VAL A 180 -1.52 -2.98 -3.14
N SER A 181 -0.56 -3.62 -2.45
CA SER A 181 -0.23 -3.31 -1.06
C SER A 181 0.36 -1.90 -0.95
N GLY A 182 -0.20 -1.08 -0.06
CA GLY A 182 0.18 0.31 0.15
C GLY A 182 -0.50 1.32 -0.78
N CYS A 183 -1.35 0.89 -1.71
CA CYS A 183 -2.16 1.79 -2.54
C CYS A 183 -3.14 2.61 -1.70
N ARG A 184 -3.62 3.74 -2.25
CA ARG A 184 -4.54 4.65 -1.57
C ARG A 184 -5.80 3.93 -1.09
N GLU A 185 -6.36 3.07 -1.91
CA GLU A 185 -7.58 2.33 -1.63
C GLU A 185 -7.37 1.29 -0.52
N HIS A 186 -6.20 0.64 -0.50
CA HIS A 186 -5.78 -0.24 0.58
C HIS A 186 -5.64 0.52 1.90
N GLN A 187 -4.98 1.69 1.89
CA GLN A 187 -4.85 2.54 3.07
C GLN A 187 -6.20 3.08 3.56
N LEU A 188 -7.10 3.46 2.65
CA LEU A 188 -8.46 3.90 3.01
C LEU A 188 -9.25 2.76 3.65
N LEU A 189 -9.16 1.54 3.10
CA LEU A 189 -9.81 0.35 3.63
C LEU A 189 -9.28 0.01 5.02
N GLN A 190 -7.95 -0.05 5.20
CA GLN A 190 -7.31 -0.26 6.50
C GLN A 190 -7.76 0.78 7.53
N ASN A 191 -7.70 2.07 7.18
CA ASN A 191 -8.09 3.15 8.08
C ASN A 191 -9.57 3.09 8.46
N ALA A 192 -10.45 2.76 7.51
CA ALA A 192 -11.88 2.60 7.78
C ALA A 192 -12.15 1.41 8.70
N MET A 193 -11.43 0.29 8.53
CA MET A 193 -11.52 -0.87 9.42
C MET A 193 -10.96 -0.60 10.82
N MET A 194 -9.83 0.11 10.92
CA MET A 194 -9.17 0.45 12.18
C MET A 194 -9.97 1.46 13.01
N ARG A 195 -10.54 2.51 12.40
CA ARG A 195 -11.35 3.52 13.11
C ARG A 195 -12.56 2.90 13.80
N ARG A 196 -13.19 1.89 13.20
CA ARG A 196 -14.30 1.16 13.82
C ARG A 196 -13.90 0.35 15.06
N SER A 197 -12.62 0.04 15.19
CA SER A 197 -12.05 -0.59 16.39
C SER A 197 -11.90 0.42 17.55
N GLN A 198 -11.75 1.71 17.24
CA GLN A 198 -11.51 2.79 18.22
C GLN A 198 -12.75 3.65 18.55
N GLU A 199 -13.64 3.94 17.60
CA GLU A 199 -14.81 4.83 17.81
C GLU A 199 -15.85 4.30 18.81
N THR A 200 -15.81 3.01 19.21
CA THR A 200 -16.68 2.48 20.27
C THR A 200 -16.07 2.50 21.67
N SER A 201 -14.78 2.84 21.79
CA SER A 201 -14.14 3.01 23.10
C SER A 201 -14.50 4.35 23.76
N ASP A 202 -14.98 5.32 22.98
CA ASP A 202 -15.31 6.68 23.45
C ASP A 202 -16.81 6.87 23.74
N LEU A 203 -17.63 5.82 23.55
CA LEU A 203 -19.07 5.81 23.90
C LEU A 203 -19.38 5.00 25.18
N GLU A 204 -18.36 4.40 25.80
CA GLU A 204 -18.47 3.67 27.08
C GLU A 204 -17.83 4.41 28.27
N ASN A 205 -17.59 5.73 28.16
CA ASN A 205 -17.07 6.56 29.26
C ASN A 205 -17.95 7.79 29.51
#